data_AF-A0A660MU44-F1
#
_entry.id   AF-A0A660MU44-F1
#
_cell.length_a   1.000
_cell.length_b   1.000
_cell.length_c   1.000
_cell.angle_alpha   90.00
_cell.angle_beta   90.00
_cell.angle_gamma   90.00
#
_symmetry.space_group_name_H-M   'P 1'
#
loop_
_entity.id
_entity.type
_entity.pdbx_description
1 polymer ?
#
loop_
_entity_poly.entity_id
_entity_poly.type
_entity_poly.pdbx_seq_one_letter_code
_entity_poly.pdbx_strand_id
1 'polypeptide(L)' 'MISYIKGKIIDLDFNYVVILTASGLGYELGINEQIYAKLALEEETELFVFHHKTENSE' A
#
# COMPACT_ATOMS: atom_id res chain seq x y z
N MET A 1 -14.96 -2.00 -2.86
CA MET A 1 -13.89 -2.22 -3.86
C MET A 1 -12.93 -1.05 -3.73
N ILE A 2 -11.64 -1.30 -3.62
CA ILE A 2 -10.62 -0.24 -3.48
C ILE A 2 -9.79 -0.27 -4.76
N SER A 3 -9.72 0.86 -5.48
CA SER A 3 -9.01 0.96 -6.76
C SER A 3 -7.65 1.65 -6.63
N TYR A 4 -7.50 2.52 -5.63
CA TYR A 4 -6.23 3.18 -5.31
C TYR A 4 -6.18 3.53 -3.82
N ILE A 5 -4.96 3.75 -3.32
CA ILE A 5 -4.69 4.27 -1.98
C ILE A 5 -3.67 5.40 -2.12
N LYS A 6 -3.91 6.49 -1.40
CA LYS A 6 -3.02 7.65 -1.33
C LYS A 6 -2.70 8.00 0.12
N GLY A 7 -1.43 8.30 0.38
CA GLY A 7 -0.97 8.73 1.70
C GLY A 7 0.54 8.63 1.85
N LYS A 8 1.00 8.75 3.10
CA LYS A 8 2.41 8.66 3.46
C LYS A 8 2.84 7.20 3.64
N ILE A 9 3.98 6.82 3.08
CA ILE A 9 4.63 5.53 3.36
C ILE A 9 5.21 5.58 4.77
N ILE A 10 4.70 4.72 5.65
CA ILE A 10 5.15 4.61 7.05
C ILE A 10 5.96 3.35 7.32
N ASP A 11 5.87 2.36 6.43
CA ASP A 11 6.68 1.15 6.46
C ASP A 11 6.88 0.62 5.04
N LEU A 12 8.03 0.03 4.76
CA LEU A 12 8.40 -0.45 3.43
C LEU A 12 9.36 -1.64 3.55
N ASP A 13 8.96 -2.77 2.97
CA ASP A 13 9.76 -3.98 2.83
C ASP A 13 9.66 -4.48 1.38
N PHE A 14 10.47 -5.47 1.04
CA PHE A 14 10.62 -5.99 -0.31
C PHE A 14 9.32 -6.54 -0.92
N ASN A 15 8.40 -7.02 -0.07
CA ASN A 15 7.15 -7.64 -0.49
C ASN A 15 5.90 -6.84 -0.11
N TYR A 16 6.03 -5.79 0.71
CA TYR A 16 4.89 -5.00 1.14
C TYR A 16 5.23 -3.53 1.38
N VAL A 17 4.21 -2.69 1.36
CA VAL A 17 4.28 -1.29 1.79
C VAL A 17 3.09 -0.98 2.69
N VAL A 18 3.31 -0.16 3.72
CA VAL A 18 2.24 0.37 4.56
C VAL A 18 2.05 1.85 4.26
N ILE A 19 0.85 2.21 3.79
CA ILE A 19 0.44 3.59 3.52
C ILE A 19 -0.51 4.05 4.62
N LEU A 20 -0.18 5.17 5.26
CA LEU A 20 -1.05 5.90 6.17
C LEU A 20 -1.83 6.96 5.39
N THR A 21 -3.14 6.78 5.29
CA THR A 21 -4.02 7.75 4.62
C THR A 21 -4.21 9.01 5.48
N ALA A 22 -4.65 10.11 4.86
CA ALA A 22 -5.01 11.35 5.57
C ALA A 22 -6.15 11.16 6.60
N SER A 23 -6.93 10.08 6.50
CA SER A 23 -7.96 9.74 7.48
C SER A 23 -7.41 8.97 8.70
N GLY A 24 -6.10 8.71 8.75
CA GLY A 24 -5.44 7.98 9.83
C GLY A 24 -5.54 6.45 9.74
N LEU A 25 -5.90 5.89 8.58
CA LEU A 25 -5.96 4.44 8.38
C LEU A 25 -4.68 3.93 7.72
N GLY A 26 -4.09 2.89 8.30
CA GLY A 26 -2.94 2.18 7.72
C GLY A 26 -3.41 1.02 6.84
N TYR A 27 -2.96 0.98 5.59
CA TYR A 27 -3.19 -0.14 4.67
C TYR A 27 -1.87 -0.80 4.32
N GLU A 28 -1.77 -2.10 4.58
CA GLU A 28 -0.69 -2.94 4.07
C GLU A 28 -1.04 -3.45 2.67
N LEU A 29 -0.12 -3.26 1.73
CA LEU A 29 -0.27 -3.65 0.35
C LEU A 29 0.89 -4.55 -0.06
N GLY A 30 0.58 -5.70 -0.65
CA GLY A 30 1.57 -6.54 -1.30
C GLY A 30 2.13 -5.86 -2.57
N ILE A 31 3.45 -5.80 -2.69
CA ILE A 31 4.16 -5.22 -3.84
C ILE A 31 5.22 -6.19 -4.37
N ASN A 32 5.69 -5.95 -5.59
CA ASN A 32 6.81 -6.68 -6.16
C ASN A 32 8.08 -5.82 -6.17
N GLU A 33 9.21 -6.43 -6.52
CA GLU A 33 10.54 -5.79 -6.52
C GLU A 33 10.60 -4.53 -7.40
N GLN A 34 9.86 -4.51 -8.51
CA GLN A 34 9.82 -3.38 -9.45
C GLN A 34 9.12 -2.17 -8.86
N ILE A 35 8.11 -2.39 -8.02
CA ILE A 35 7.43 -1.32 -7.27
C ILE A 35 8.28 -0.90 -6.09
N TYR A 36 8.83 -1.85 -5.32
CA TYR A 36 9.72 -1.55 -4.19
C TYR A 36 10.88 -0.62 -4.58
N ALA A 37 11.54 -0.89 -5.71
CA ALA A 37 12.66 -0.08 -6.20
C ALA A 37 12.29 1.38 -6.57
N LYS A 38 10.99 1.72 -6.64
CA LYS A 38 10.47 3.05 -6.98
C LYS A 38 9.93 3.81 -5.77
N LEU A 39 9.84 3.18 -4.60
CA LEU A 39 9.25 3.78 -3.41
C LEU A 39 10.34 4.18 -2.42
N ALA A 40 10.11 5.27 -1.69
CA ALA A 40 10.93 5.67 -0.56
C ALA A 40 10.10 5.79 0.71
N LEU A 41 10.72 5.45 1.85
CA LEU A 41 10.13 5.69 3.17
C LEU A 41 9.85 7.18 3.37
N GLU A 42 8.75 7.47 4.08
CA GLU A 42 8.24 8.81 4.37
C GLU A 42 7.77 9.65 3.16
N GLU A 43 7.71 9.06 1.97
CA GLU A 43 7.19 9.68 0.76
C GLU A 43 5.65 9.70 0.75
N GLU A 44 5.06 10.77 0.20
CA GLU A 44 3.63 10.82 -0.15
C GLU A 44 3.43 10.13 -1.50
N THR A 45 2.69 9.03 -1.53
CA THR A 45 2.52 8.19 -2.72
C THR A 45 1.05 7.93 -3.05
N GLU A 46 0.81 7.56 -4.31
CA GLU A 46 -0.48 7.09 -4.79
C GLU A 46 -0.27 5.76 -5.53
N LEU A 47 -0.89 4.70 -5.02
CA LEU A 47 -0.78 3.36 -5.58
C LEU A 47 -2.14 2.85 -6.04
N PHE A 48 -2.19 2.43 -7.31
CA PHE A 48 -3.32 1.66 -7.83
C PHE A 48 -3.25 0.23 -7.29
N VAL A 49 -4.37 -0.27 -6.79
CA VAL A 49 -4.42 -1.56 -6.10
C VAL A 49 -5.45 -2.48 -6.73
N PHE A 50 -5.04 -3.73 -6.91
CA PHE A 50 -5.95 -4.82 -7.20
C PHE A 50 -6.43 -5.43 -5.88
N HIS A 51 -7.63 -5.05 -5.44
CA HIS A 51 -8.21 -5.58 -4.22
C HIS A 51 -8.77 -6.99 -4.46
N HIS A 52 -8.06 -8.01 -3.99
CA HIS A 52 -8.50 -9.41 -3.99
C HIS A 52 -9.24 -9.74 -2.69
N LYS A 53 -10.48 -10.24 -2.80
CA LYS A 53 -11.26 -10.75 -1.66
C LYS A 53 -11.13 -12.27 -1.61
N THR A 54 -10.84 -12.82 -0.44
CA THR A 54 -10.79 -14.28 -0.21
C THR A 54 -11.92 -14.68 0.72
N GLU A 55 -12.32 -15.95 0.75
CA GLU A 55 -13.45 -16.42 1.56
C GLU A 55 -13.28 -16.18 3.07
N ASN A 56 -12.05 -15.93 3.53
CA ASN A 56 -11.73 -15.56 4.92
C ASN A 56 -11.75 -14.04 5.18
N SER A 57 -12.29 -13.23 4.26
CA SER A 57 -12.33 -11.77 4.38
C SER A 57 -13.64 -11.22 4.96
N GLU A 58 -14.38 -12.01 5.73
CA GLU A 58 -15.55 -11.58 6.53
C GLU A 58 -15.24 -11.56 8.03
#